data_AF-A0A3C2A6A6-F1
#
_entry.id   AF-A0A3C2A6A6-F1
#
_cell.length_a   1.000
_cell.length_b   1.000
_cell.length_c   1.000
_cell.angle_alpha   90.00
_cell.angle_beta   90.00
_cell.angle_gamma   90.00
#
_symmetry.space_group_name_H-M   'P 1'
#
loop_
_entity.id
_entity.type
_entity.pdbx_description
1 polymer ?
#
loop_
_entity_poly.entity_id
_entity_poly.type
_entity_poly.pdbx_seq_one_letter_code
_entity_poly.pdbx_strand_id
1 'polypeptide(L)'
;MSTTKPLPVINREEALPLGIDYAALMEQAIGHVAKYSGEVWTNYNASDPGITLLQNLVYALTELGIKADLPMQDLLARSDGKIAYDDQFVPPQEALTTNPITLEDFRTVLLNEVILIKNVSLEWQDAAPPQVDLPGVAVTVETMPDMMGPAPTSLPNAMSPVFQSVQQVLHKYSNVAQHFHPPTAYPTVIPEFSVTIGLEPEVIPEAYAARLLFALNHFVSPFPEWHTLPEHQSAGYSTEMIFSGPKVSRGYLTSANSPEPKSLVDIQGYELESLILNLDGTNRVQNLIYKPVQETTCKELVSAVTDSTASTEANPPPREEPEPPVEEVSVKKIPLFTWHELYCKVSFTQNDAPVGKLNVSKIGYYLERLMPALSAEGQLFPEKISGNYYDLQDYYSMQYQLPSIYNLTNASEFGMDDPAVRGKVKQLKGYLALMEQTMADFLAQLAHLEELFSFGSGRSMQQVISKTYFFQGVYGIPGIQKLMVGAQDHINSPTHGQTEQQAWQEYQQDPFNAYWRHLTAAQ
;
A
#
# COMPACT_ATOMS: atom_id res chain seq x y z
N MET A 1 27.13 11.53 -9.25
CA MET A 1 27.31 12.98 -9.03
C MET A 1 25.96 13.52 -8.65
N SER A 2 25.69 13.64 -7.35
CA SER A 2 24.46 14.25 -6.87
C SER A 2 24.60 15.76 -7.03
N THR A 3 23.68 16.38 -7.78
CA THR A 3 23.64 17.83 -7.96
C THR A 3 22.68 18.38 -6.90
N THR A 4 23.22 19.02 -5.87
CA THR A 4 22.43 19.84 -4.94
C THR A 4 21.63 20.85 -5.76
N LYS A 5 20.32 20.95 -5.50
CA LYS A 5 19.49 21.96 -6.17
C LYS A 5 19.62 23.31 -5.44
N PRO A 6 19.59 24.43 -6.18
CA PRO A 6 19.48 25.74 -5.54
C PRO A 6 18.13 25.86 -4.83
N LEU A 7 18.09 26.62 -3.73
CA LEU A 7 16.86 26.93 -3.02
C LEU A 7 15.82 27.58 -3.97
N PRO A 8 14.51 27.35 -3.73
CA PRO A 8 13.45 27.92 -4.56
C PRO A 8 13.46 29.45 -4.51
N VAL A 9 13.03 30.08 -5.61
CA VAL A 9 12.90 31.53 -5.71
C VAL A 9 11.64 31.98 -4.96
N ILE A 10 11.78 32.95 -4.05
CA ILE A 10 10.66 33.51 -3.29
C ILE A 10 9.71 34.26 -4.22
N ASN A 11 8.42 33.91 -4.19
CA ASN A 11 7.36 34.65 -4.87
C ASN A 11 7.07 35.96 -4.13
N ARG A 12 7.23 37.11 -4.80
CA ARG A 12 7.04 38.44 -4.22
C ARG A 12 5.58 38.89 -4.18
N GLU A 13 4.67 38.14 -4.80
CA GLU A 13 3.26 38.52 -4.95
C GLU A 13 2.36 37.90 -3.86
N GLU A 14 2.87 36.98 -3.06
CA GLU A 14 2.16 36.32 -1.97
C GLU A 14 2.58 36.90 -0.60
N ALA A 15 1.67 36.83 0.38
CA ALA A 15 2.02 37.16 1.75
C ALA A 15 3.04 36.15 2.26
N LEU A 16 4.22 36.64 2.65
CA LEU A 16 5.32 35.79 3.08
C LEU A 16 5.08 35.28 4.51
N PRO A 17 5.37 33.99 4.80
CA PRO A 17 5.51 33.52 6.17
C PRO A 17 6.49 34.37 6.96
N LEU A 18 6.21 34.58 8.25
CA LEU A 18 7.04 35.43 9.13
C LEU A 18 8.54 35.05 9.07
N GLY A 19 8.87 33.75 9.02
CA GLY A 19 10.25 33.27 8.99
C GLY A 19 11.07 33.70 7.77
N ILE A 20 10.41 34.12 6.67
CA ILE A 20 11.08 34.56 5.44
C ILE A 20 10.76 36.01 5.05
N ASP A 21 9.90 36.68 5.83
CA ASP A 21 9.61 38.11 5.65
C ASP A 21 10.60 38.97 6.44
N TYR A 22 11.62 39.46 5.74
CA TYR A 22 12.62 40.36 6.32
C TYR A 22 12.02 41.59 7.00
N ALA A 23 11.01 42.23 6.39
CA ALA A 23 10.45 43.47 6.90
C ALA A 23 9.68 43.22 8.20
N ALA A 24 8.86 42.16 8.22
CA ALA A 24 8.12 41.75 9.41
C ALA A 24 9.05 41.31 10.54
N LEU A 25 10.10 40.54 10.25
CA LEU A 25 11.12 40.16 11.25
C LEU A 25 11.87 41.38 11.78
N MET A 26 12.20 42.34 10.92
CA MET A 26 12.88 43.57 11.35
C MET A 26 11.98 44.41 12.26
N GLU A 27 10.69 44.53 11.95
CA GLU A 27 9.71 45.20 12.81
C GLU A 27 9.62 44.53 14.18
N GLN A 28 9.53 43.19 14.22
CA GLN A 28 9.53 42.44 15.48
C GLN A 28 10.83 42.61 16.27
N ALA A 29 11.97 42.57 15.58
CA ALA A 29 13.28 42.74 16.18
C ALA A 29 13.44 44.13 16.83
N ILE A 30 13.04 45.20 16.13
CA ILE A 30 13.01 46.56 16.70
C ILE A 30 12.03 46.63 17.88
N GLY A 31 10.86 46.02 17.76
CA GLY A 31 9.89 45.92 18.84
C GLY A 31 10.47 45.27 20.10
N HIS A 32 11.25 44.19 19.95
CA HIS A 32 11.96 43.55 21.05
C HIS A 32 13.04 44.46 21.65
N VAL A 33 13.84 45.13 20.82
CA VAL A 33 14.87 46.08 21.31
C VAL A 33 14.21 47.20 22.12
N ALA A 34 13.16 47.83 21.59
CA ALA A 34 12.43 48.90 22.27
C ALA A 34 11.81 48.43 23.59
N LYS A 35 11.22 47.23 23.61
CA LYS A 35 10.61 46.66 24.82
C LYS A 35 11.63 46.37 25.92
N TYR A 36 12.78 45.78 25.58
CA TYR A 36 13.72 45.26 26.57
C TYR A 36 14.88 46.21 26.89
N SER A 37 15.18 47.16 26.01
CA SER A 37 16.29 48.10 26.18
C SER A 37 15.96 49.55 25.83
N GLY A 38 14.69 49.89 25.58
CA GLY A 38 14.28 51.23 25.16
C GLY A 38 14.59 52.38 26.13
N GLU A 39 14.87 52.08 27.40
CA GLU A 39 15.34 53.10 28.36
C GLU A 39 16.83 53.47 28.15
N VAL A 40 17.62 52.58 27.54
CA VAL A 40 19.06 52.74 27.35
C VAL A 40 19.40 52.95 25.87
N TRP A 41 18.86 52.11 24.99
CA TRP A 41 19.05 52.17 23.55
C TRP A 41 17.82 52.78 22.89
N THR A 42 17.88 54.09 22.65
CA THR A 42 16.76 54.91 22.13
C THR A 42 16.89 55.28 20.65
N ASN A 43 18.05 55.03 20.03
CA ASN A 43 18.34 55.38 18.64
C ASN A 43 18.21 54.16 17.72
N TYR A 44 17.13 54.09 16.93
CA TYR A 44 16.88 52.99 15.99
C TYR A 44 17.19 53.33 14.53
N ASN A 45 17.99 54.37 14.30
CA ASN A 45 18.37 54.79 12.95
C ASN A 45 19.42 53.86 12.32
N ALA A 46 19.43 53.77 10.99
CA ALA A 46 20.38 52.93 10.24
C ALA A 46 21.86 53.32 10.43
N SER A 47 22.16 54.54 10.92
CA SER A 47 23.52 54.96 11.26
C SER A 47 24.05 54.31 12.56
N ASP A 48 23.18 53.72 13.38
CA ASP A 48 23.56 53.02 14.59
C ASP A 48 24.18 51.65 14.24
N PRO A 49 25.42 51.36 14.69
CA PRO A 49 26.05 50.07 14.46
C PRO A 49 25.25 48.88 15.00
N GLY A 50 24.55 49.03 16.12
CA GLY A 50 23.70 47.98 16.68
C GLY A 50 22.52 47.65 15.78
N ILE A 51 21.93 48.65 15.11
CA ILE A 51 20.88 48.43 14.12
C ILE A 51 21.44 47.76 12.88
N THR A 52 22.65 48.12 12.45
CA THR A 52 23.33 47.42 11.33
C THR A 52 23.54 45.94 11.66
N LEU A 53 23.98 45.61 12.88
CA LEU A 53 24.13 44.21 13.31
C LEU A 53 22.78 43.49 13.37
N LEU A 54 21.73 44.15 13.85
CA LEU A 54 20.38 43.60 13.93
C LEU A 54 19.80 43.29 12.54
N GLN A 55 19.93 44.23 11.60
CA GLN A 55 19.52 44.04 10.21
C GLN A 55 20.20 42.82 9.58
N ASN A 56 21.49 42.67 9.84
CA ASN A 56 22.26 41.54 9.32
C ASN A 56 21.84 40.21 9.95
N LEU A 57 21.58 40.19 11.26
CA LEU A 57 21.07 39.01 11.95
C LEU A 57 19.70 38.60 11.40
N VAL A 58 18.79 39.56 11.24
CA VAL A 58 17.46 39.33 10.66
C VAL A 58 17.56 38.78 9.24
N TYR A 59 18.47 39.32 8.42
CA TYR A 59 18.71 38.78 7.09
C TYR A 59 19.20 37.33 7.13
N ALA A 60 20.18 37.00 7.98
CA ALA A 60 20.64 35.62 8.16
C ALA A 60 19.51 34.68 8.62
N LEU A 61 18.63 35.13 9.51
CA LEU A 61 17.46 34.36 9.95
C LEU A 61 16.48 34.04 8.80
N THR A 62 16.37 34.90 7.79
CA THR A 62 15.50 34.59 6.64
C THR A 62 15.98 33.37 5.85
N GLU A 63 17.30 33.11 5.78
CA GLU A 63 17.84 31.92 5.13
C GLU A 63 17.43 30.64 5.87
N LEU A 64 17.50 30.68 7.20
CA LEU A 64 17.04 29.59 8.06
C LEU A 64 15.55 29.34 7.87
N GLY A 65 14.75 30.41 7.78
CA GLY A 65 13.33 30.32 7.46
C GLY A 65 13.08 29.66 6.10
N ILE A 66 13.82 30.04 5.06
CA ILE A 66 13.67 29.44 3.72
C ILE A 66 13.97 27.94 3.76
N LYS A 67 15.04 27.52 4.45
CA LYS A 67 15.39 26.09 4.59
C LYS A 67 14.34 25.34 5.39
N ALA A 68 13.81 25.94 6.46
CA ALA A 68 12.79 25.32 7.31
C ALA A 68 11.42 25.20 6.63
N ASP A 69 11.12 26.07 5.66
CA ASP A 69 9.86 26.12 4.91
C ASP A 69 9.86 25.24 3.64
N LEU A 70 10.95 24.49 3.39
CA LEU A 70 11.00 23.52 2.30
C LEU A 70 9.91 22.43 2.47
N PRO A 71 9.38 21.87 1.36
CA PRO A 71 8.43 20.77 1.43
C PRO A 71 8.96 19.60 2.27
N MET A 72 8.10 18.93 3.03
CA MET A 72 8.51 17.84 3.91
C MET A 72 9.26 16.72 3.18
N GLN A 73 8.86 16.38 1.95
CA GLN A 73 9.57 15.39 1.15
C GLN A 73 11.01 15.80 0.80
N ASP A 74 11.29 17.10 0.69
CA ASP A 74 12.60 17.65 0.39
C ASP A 74 13.47 17.74 1.65
N LEU A 75 12.86 18.06 2.80
CA LEU A 75 13.53 18.02 4.11
C LEU A 75 13.99 16.61 4.50
N LEU A 76 13.26 15.58 4.09
CA LEU A 76 13.57 14.17 4.36
C LEU A 76 14.34 13.49 3.22
N ALA A 77 14.62 14.20 2.11
CA ALA A 77 15.33 13.64 0.98
C ALA A 77 16.83 13.48 1.29
N ARG A 78 17.36 12.29 1.01
CA ARG A 78 18.80 12.03 1.00
C ARG A 78 19.44 12.51 -0.29
N SER A 79 20.77 12.50 -0.35
CA SER A 79 21.55 12.91 -1.52
C SER A 79 21.27 12.12 -2.80
N ASP A 80 20.63 10.96 -2.74
CA ASP A 80 20.15 10.19 -3.88
C ASP A 80 18.70 10.52 -4.30
N GLY A 81 18.06 11.50 -3.64
CA GLY A 81 16.67 11.91 -3.85
C GLY A 81 15.62 11.01 -3.20
N LYS A 82 16.05 9.98 -2.45
CA LYS A 82 15.14 9.04 -1.78
C LYS A 82 14.91 9.43 -0.32
N ILE A 83 13.76 9.01 0.20
CA ILE A 83 13.38 9.11 1.60
C ILE A 83 13.53 7.73 2.26
N ALA A 84 13.93 7.72 3.54
CA ALA A 84 14.15 6.52 4.34
C ALA A 84 12.84 5.86 4.81
N TYR A 85 11.92 5.54 3.89
CA TYR A 85 10.56 5.09 4.21
C TYR A 85 10.49 3.99 5.27
N ASP A 86 11.25 2.92 5.09
CA ASP A 86 11.15 1.71 5.92
C ASP A 86 11.59 1.96 7.38
N ASP A 87 12.23 3.12 7.65
CA ASP A 87 12.67 3.54 8.96
C ASP A 87 11.85 4.69 9.54
N GLN A 88 10.95 5.32 8.76
CA GLN A 88 10.25 6.54 9.16
C GLN A 88 8.72 6.43 9.07
N PHE A 89 8.22 5.56 8.20
CA PHE A 89 6.81 5.44 7.91
C PHE A 89 6.42 3.98 7.86
N VAL A 90 5.30 3.65 8.50
CA VAL A 90 4.65 2.35 8.32
C VAL A 90 3.61 2.53 7.22
N PRO A 91 3.70 1.82 6.08
CA PRO A 91 2.76 2.01 4.99
C PRO A 91 1.36 1.44 5.37
N PRO A 92 0.27 1.93 4.75
CA PRO A 92 -1.09 1.56 5.18
C PRO A 92 -1.38 0.07 5.04
N GLN A 93 -0.80 -0.61 4.03
CA GLN A 93 -0.92 -2.06 3.86
C GLN A 93 -0.16 -2.90 4.90
N GLU A 94 0.53 -2.26 5.84
CA GLU A 94 1.15 -2.89 7.01
C GLU A 94 0.53 -2.38 8.30
N ALA A 95 0.18 -1.08 8.36
CA ALA A 95 -0.42 -0.46 9.53
C ALA A 95 -1.91 -0.82 9.74
N LEU A 96 -2.68 -0.94 8.66
CA LEU A 96 -4.15 -1.03 8.73
C LEU A 96 -4.68 -2.44 8.49
N THR A 97 -3.97 -3.24 7.70
CA THR A 97 -4.38 -4.63 7.42
C THR A 97 -4.22 -5.49 8.67
N THR A 98 -5.15 -6.40 8.90
CA THR A 98 -5.14 -7.34 10.02
C THR A 98 -5.08 -8.79 9.52
N ASN A 99 -4.89 -9.75 10.42
CA ASN A 99 -5.20 -11.14 10.10
C ASN A 99 -6.70 -11.31 9.87
N PRO A 100 -7.14 -12.35 9.11
CA PRO A 100 -8.56 -12.61 8.91
C PRO A 100 -9.24 -13.05 10.22
N ILE A 101 -10.35 -12.40 10.56
CA ILE A 101 -11.12 -12.70 11.78
C ILE A 101 -12.54 -13.10 11.42
N THR A 102 -13.16 -12.39 10.46
CA THR A 102 -14.51 -12.67 9.99
C THR A 102 -14.50 -13.72 8.88
N LEU A 103 -15.66 -14.35 8.65
CA LEU A 103 -15.81 -15.29 7.53
C LEU A 103 -15.54 -14.62 6.18
N GLU A 104 -15.87 -13.33 6.02
CA GLU A 104 -15.58 -12.57 4.80
C GLU A 104 -14.07 -12.33 4.62
N ASP A 105 -13.32 -12.12 5.72
CA ASP A 105 -11.87 -12.02 5.64
C ASP A 105 -11.26 -13.36 5.19
N PHE A 106 -11.73 -14.48 5.75
CA PHE A 106 -11.27 -15.82 5.33
C PHE A 106 -11.62 -16.10 3.87
N ARG A 107 -12.81 -15.71 3.43
CA ARG A 107 -13.22 -15.76 2.03
C ARG A 107 -12.26 -14.96 1.15
N THR A 108 -11.96 -13.72 1.54
CA THR A 108 -11.03 -12.84 0.82
C THR A 108 -9.63 -13.45 0.72
N VAL A 109 -9.08 -13.98 1.82
CA VAL A 109 -7.76 -14.64 1.83
C VAL A 109 -7.74 -15.86 0.92
N LEU A 110 -8.80 -16.68 0.95
CA LEU A 110 -8.88 -17.87 0.09
C LEU A 110 -8.91 -17.51 -1.40
N LEU A 111 -9.72 -16.52 -1.79
CA LEU A 111 -9.76 -16.02 -3.17
C LEU A 111 -8.43 -15.38 -3.60
N ASN A 112 -7.73 -14.75 -2.65
CA ASN A 112 -6.44 -14.11 -2.90
C ASN A 112 -5.28 -15.13 -3.03
N GLU A 113 -5.20 -16.16 -2.18
CA GLU A 113 -4.06 -17.09 -2.16
C GLU A 113 -4.28 -18.35 -3.01
N VAL A 114 -5.52 -18.81 -3.21
CA VAL A 114 -5.81 -20.05 -3.96
C VAL A 114 -6.32 -19.72 -5.36
N ILE A 115 -5.39 -19.63 -6.32
CA ILE A 115 -5.68 -19.20 -7.70
C ILE A 115 -6.77 -20.03 -8.41
N LEU A 116 -6.86 -21.33 -8.07
CA LEU A 116 -7.70 -22.29 -8.77
C LEU A 116 -9.16 -22.33 -8.27
N ILE A 117 -9.51 -21.55 -7.25
CA ILE A 117 -10.90 -21.39 -6.82
C ILE A 117 -11.51 -20.17 -7.49
N LYS A 118 -12.74 -20.33 -7.94
CA LYS A 118 -13.56 -19.25 -8.50
C LYS A 118 -14.39 -18.58 -7.41
N ASN A 119 -14.93 -19.36 -6.49
CA ASN A 119 -15.72 -18.87 -5.36
C ASN A 119 -15.57 -19.77 -4.14
N VAL A 120 -15.91 -19.25 -2.96
CA VAL A 120 -15.96 -20.01 -1.71
C VAL A 120 -17.00 -19.41 -0.78
N SER A 121 -17.79 -20.26 -0.11
CA SER A 121 -18.61 -19.87 1.03
C SER A 121 -18.05 -20.47 2.31
N LEU A 122 -18.23 -19.71 3.39
CA LEU A 122 -17.91 -20.14 4.74
C LEU A 122 -19.14 -19.90 5.61
N GLU A 123 -19.56 -20.92 6.35
CA GLU A 123 -20.75 -20.86 7.19
C GLU A 123 -20.48 -21.56 8.53
N TRP A 124 -20.89 -20.93 9.62
CA TRP A 124 -20.83 -21.57 10.95
C TRP A 124 -21.86 -22.69 11.05
N GLN A 125 -21.44 -23.84 11.58
CA GLN A 125 -22.30 -24.99 11.85
C GLN A 125 -22.18 -25.41 13.32
N ASP A 126 -23.31 -25.32 14.04
CA ASP A 126 -23.41 -25.72 15.46
C ASP A 126 -23.44 -27.25 15.64
N ALA A 127 -24.04 -27.96 14.69
CA ALA A 127 -24.08 -29.42 14.66
C ALA A 127 -22.96 -29.93 13.77
N ALA A 128 -22.08 -30.74 14.34
CA ALA A 128 -20.98 -31.32 13.59
C ALA A 128 -21.53 -32.33 12.55
N PRO A 129 -21.10 -32.29 11.28
CA PRO A 129 -21.56 -33.25 10.28
C PRO A 129 -21.21 -34.69 10.73
N PRO A 130 -21.89 -35.74 10.24
CA PRO A 130 -21.75 -37.12 10.76
C PRO A 130 -20.32 -37.70 10.79
N GLN A 131 -19.38 -37.03 10.13
CA GLN A 131 -17.99 -37.42 9.93
C GLN A 131 -16.99 -36.61 10.78
N VAL A 132 -17.44 -35.54 11.45
CA VAL A 132 -16.60 -34.64 12.28
C VAL A 132 -17.32 -34.41 13.62
N ASP A 133 -16.62 -34.46 14.75
CA ASP A 133 -17.23 -34.50 16.09
C ASP A 133 -17.25 -33.14 16.83
N LEU A 134 -16.98 -32.03 16.12
CA LEU A 134 -16.83 -30.70 16.71
C LEU A 134 -17.58 -29.65 15.89
N PRO A 135 -18.26 -28.66 16.51
CA PRO A 135 -18.75 -27.47 15.80
C PRO A 135 -17.61 -26.76 15.06
N GLY A 136 -17.92 -26.14 13.94
CA GLY A 136 -16.90 -25.53 13.11
C GLY A 136 -17.46 -24.72 11.96
N VAL A 137 -16.55 -24.27 11.11
CA VAL A 137 -16.87 -23.56 9.87
C VAL A 137 -16.88 -24.55 8.73
N ALA A 138 -18.03 -24.71 8.08
CA ALA A 138 -18.11 -25.42 6.81
C ALA A 138 -17.53 -24.56 5.69
N VAL A 139 -16.74 -25.19 4.82
CA VAL A 139 -16.05 -24.52 3.71
C VAL A 139 -16.48 -25.18 2.42
N THR A 140 -17.20 -24.44 1.58
CA THR A 140 -17.70 -24.95 0.29
C THR A 140 -17.06 -24.18 -0.85
N VAL A 141 -16.35 -24.90 -1.71
CA VAL A 141 -15.43 -24.35 -2.70
C VAL A 141 -15.98 -24.58 -4.11
N GLU A 142 -15.99 -23.52 -4.92
CA GLU A 142 -16.21 -23.60 -6.36
C GLU A 142 -14.85 -23.51 -7.04
N THR A 143 -14.44 -24.58 -7.72
CA THR A 143 -13.25 -24.54 -8.57
C THR A 143 -13.57 -23.91 -9.92
N MET A 144 -12.54 -23.53 -10.68
CA MET A 144 -12.75 -23.14 -12.08
C MET A 144 -13.55 -24.24 -12.82
N PRO A 145 -14.68 -23.91 -13.47
CA PRO A 145 -15.53 -24.90 -14.12
C PRO A 145 -14.87 -25.45 -15.38
N ASP A 146 -14.83 -26.77 -15.53
CA ASP A 146 -14.56 -27.38 -16.83
C ASP A 146 -15.82 -27.28 -17.70
N MET A 147 -15.91 -26.20 -18.47
CA MET A 147 -17.06 -25.96 -19.34
C MET A 147 -17.05 -26.82 -20.60
N MET A 148 -15.94 -27.48 -20.94
CA MET A 148 -15.82 -28.28 -22.18
C MET A 148 -16.03 -29.77 -21.92
N GLY A 149 -15.64 -30.26 -20.74
CA GLY A 149 -15.76 -31.65 -20.33
C GLY A 149 -17.19 -32.09 -19.98
N PRO A 150 -17.38 -33.39 -19.68
CA PRO A 150 -18.62 -33.87 -19.08
C PRO A 150 -18.78 -33.27 -17.68
N ALA A 151 -20.02 -33.15 -17.22
CA ALA A 151 -20.26 -32.75 -15.84
C ALA A 151 -19.58 -33.73 -14.86
N PRO A 152 -19.06 -33.26 -13.72
CA PRO A 152 -18.42 -34.13 -12.75
C PRO A 152 -19.42 -35.17 -12.24
N THR A 153 -19.15 -36.45 -12.49
CA THR A 153 -20.01 -37.58 -12.10
C THR A 153 -19.96 -37.90 -10.60
N SER A 154 -19.06 -37.26 -9.86
CA SER A 154 -18.90 -37.41 -8.42
C SER A 154 -18.42 -36.10 -7.80
N LEU A 155 -18.83 -35.81 -6.57
CA LEU A 155 -18.27 -34.72 -5.78
C LEU A 155 -16.72 -34.84 -5.75
N PRO A 156 -15.98 -33.77 -6.06
CA PRO A 156 -14.53 -33.73 -5.93
C PRO A 156 -14.10 -34.24 -4.55
N ASN A 157 -13.16 -35.19 -4.55
CA ASN A 157 -12.61 -35.74 -3.32
C ASN A 157 -11.99 -34.60 -2.49
N ALA A 158 -12.26 -34.55 -1.18
CA ALA A 158 -11.60 -33.70 -0.18
C ALA A 158 -10.06 -33.71 -0.30
N MET A 159 -9.50 -34.78 -0.89
CA MET A 159 -8.07 -34.94 -1.18
C MET A 159 -7.55 -34.24 -2.45
N SER A 160 -8.35 -33.45 -3.18
CA SER A 160 -7.87 -32.74 -4.37
C SER A 160 -6.74 -31.75 -4.01
N PRO A 161 -5.75 -31.50 -4.90
CA PRO A 161 -4.69 -30.54 -4.62
C PRO A 161 -5.20 -29.13 -4.29
N VAL A 162 -6.31 -28.70 -4.91
CA VAL A 162 -6.94 -27.41 -4.63
C VAL A 162 -7.48 -27.37 -3.21
N PHE A 163 -8.15 -28.43 -2.76
CA PHE A 163 -8.70 -28.53 -1.41
C PHE A 163 -7.61 -28.62 -0.34
N GLN A 164 -6.49 -29.28 -0.66
CA GLN A 164 -5.30 -29.24 0.19
C GLN A 164 -4.75 -27.81 0.31
N SER A 165 -4.68 -27.05 -0.79
CA SER A 165 -4.27 -25.65 -0.74
C SER A 165 -5.22 -24.78 0.08
N VAL A 166 -6.54 -24.96 -0.08
CA VAL A 166 -7.55 -24.28 0.76
C VAL A 166 -7.31 -24.58 2.23
N GLN A 167 -7.14 -25.86 2.58
CA GLN A 167 -6.89 -26.26 3.97
C GLN A 167 -5.57 -25.71 4.52
N GLN A 168 -4.51 -25.67 3.71
CA GLN A 168 -3.23 -25.07 4.09
C GLN A 168 -3.34 -23.58 4.38
N VAL A 169 -4.07 -22.84 3.54
CA VAL A 169 -4.31 -21.40 3.74
C VAL A 169 -5.15 -21.18 5.00
N LEU A 170 -6.21 -21.96 5.23
CA LEU A 170 -7.00 -21.87 6.46
C LEU A 170 -6.14 -22.13 7.70
N HIS A 171 -5.34 -23.21 7.71
CA HIS A 171 -4.44 -23.53 8.82
C HIS A 171 -3.39 -22.45 9.10
N LYS A 172 -2.88 -21.78 8.05
CA LYS A 172 -1.92 -20.67 8.18
C LYS A 172 -2.52 -19.49 8.97
N TYR A 173 -3.84 -19.28 8.86
CA TYR A 173 -4.54 -18.14 9.45
C TYR A 173 -5.53 -18.50 10.57
N SER A 174 -5.62 -19.78 10.98
CA SER A 174 -6.56 -20.23 11.99
C SER A 174 -6.41 -19.44 13.30
N ASN A 175 -7.52 -18.84 13.74
CA ASN A 175 -7.60 -18.18 15.03
C ASN A 175 -7.61 -19.20 16.18
N VAL A 176 -7.38 -18.71 17.40
CA VAL A 176 -7.41 -19.55 18.61
C VAL A 176 -8.78 -20.22 18.73
N ALA A 177 -8.77 -21.55 18.93
CA ALA A 177 -9.97 -22.38 19.04
C ALA A 177 -10.92 -22.33 17.82
N GLN A 178 -10.43 -21.89 16.66
CA GLN A 178 -11.20 -21.96 15.42
C GLN A 178 -10.95 -23.30 14.70
N HIS A 179 -12.05 -23.95 14.33
CA HIS A 179 -12.04 -25.20 13.58
C HIS A 179 -12.73 -25.01 12.23
N PHE A 180 -12.07 -25.46 11.17
CA PHE A 180 -12.65 -25.55 9.82
C PHE A 180 -12.87 -27.01 9.49
N HIS A 181 -14.05 -27.33 8.96
CA HIS A 181 -14.32 -28.64 8.40
C HIS A 181 -13.50 -28.85 7.11
N PRO A 182 -13.24 -30.11 6.71
CA PRO A 182 -12.62 -30.38 5.42
C PRO A 182 -13.42 -29.71 4.28
N PRO A 183 -12.75 -29.01 3.35
CA PRO A 183 -13.44 -28.31 2.29
C PRO A 183 -14.17 -29.29 1.37
N THR A 184 -15.39 -28.92 1.00
CA THR A 184 -16.24 -29.67 0.06
C THR A 184 -16.45 -28.86 -1.21
N ALA A 185 -16.78 -29.53 -2.32
CA ALA A 185 -17.18 -28.82 -3.52
C ALA A 185 -18.62 -28.34 -3.39
N TYR A 186 -18.96 -27.23 -4.06
CA TYR A 186 -20.36 -26.95 -4.31
C TYR A 186 -21.01 -28.10 -5.09
N PRO A 187 -22.16 -28.62 -4.63
CA PRO A 187 -22.93 -29.57 -5.43
C PRO A 187 -23.38 -28.89 -6.72
N THR A 188 -23.13 -29.54 -7.85
CA THR A 188 -23.56 -29.05 -9.16
C THR A 188 -24.70 -29.88 -9.70
N VAL A 189 -25.57 -29.26 -10.49
CA VAL A 189 -26.69 -29.91 -11.17
C VAL A 189 -26.69 -29.51 -12.64
N ILE A 190 -26.99 -30.46 -13.52
CA ILE A 190 -27.21 -30.18 -14.94
C ILE A 190 -28.70 -29.86 -15.13
N PRO A 191 -29.07 -28.61 -15.42
CA PRO A 191 -30.47 -28.28 -15.71
C PRO A 191 -30.92 -28.87 -17.05
N GLU A 192 -32.23 -29.07 -17.21
CA GLU A 192 -32.80 -29.32 -18.53
C GLU A 192 -32.81 -27.97 -19.26
N PHE A 193 -31.92 -27.81 -20.24
CA PHE A 193 -31.79 -26.58 -21.01
C PHE A 193 -31.74 -26.89 -22.50
N SER A 194 -32.63 -26.29 -23.29
CA SER A 194 -32.58 -26.32 -24.75
C SER A 194 -33.04 -24.99 -25.34
N VAL A 195 -32.49 -24.61 -26.50
CA VAL A 195 -32.82 -23.34 -27.15
C VAL A 195 -32.42 -23.34 -28.63
N THR A 196 -33.16 -22.61 -29.45
CA THR A 196 -32.80 -22.27 -30.82
C THR A 196 -32.47 -20.78 -30.91
N ILE A 197 -31.25 -20.45 -31.33
CA ILE A 197 -30.74 -19.08 -31.40
C ILE A 197 -30.51 -18.70 -32.86
N GLY A 198 -31.12 -17.61 -33.31
CA GLY A 198 -30.79 -17.00 -34.60
C GLY A 198 -29.61 -16.07 -34.44
N LEU A 199 -28.58 -16.26 -35.25
CA LEU A 199 -27.36 -15.46 -35.30
C LEU A 199 -27.43 -14.45 -36.44
N GLU A 200 -26.81 -13.29 -36.22
CA GLU A 200 -26.56 -12.33 -37.29
C GLU A 200 -25.62 -12.91 -38.37
N PRO A 201 -25.70 -12.46 -39.63
CA PRO A 201 -24.98 -13.08 -40.76
C PRO A 201 -23.44 -13.07 -40.65
N GLU A 202 -22.88 -12.15 -39.88
CA GLU A 202 -21.43 -11.95 -39.75
C GLU A 202 -20.81 -12.70 -38.56
N VAL A 203 -21.65 -13.28 -37.70
CA VAL A 203 -21.23 -13.94 -36.47
C VAL A 203 -20.62 -15.31 -36.77
N ILE A 204 -19.45 -15.58 -36.18
CA ILE A 204 -18.82 -16.90 -36.19
C ILE A 204 -19.51 -17.78 -35.14
N PRO A 205 -20.19 -18.88 -35.52
CA PRO A 205 -20.98 -19.68 -34.59
C PRO A 205 -20.17 -20.28 -33.43
N GLU A 206 -18.93 -20.74 -33.66
CA GLU A 206 -18.09 -21.27 -32.58
C GLU A 206 -17.67 -20.21 -31.56
N ALA A 207 -17.43 -18.97 -32.02
CA ALA A 207 -17.10 -17.87 -31.12
C ALA A 207 -18.34 -17.46 -30.29
N TYR A 208 -19.52 -17.44 -30.91
CA TYR A 208 -20.77 -17.19 -30.22
C TYR A 208 -21.09 -18.29 -29.19
N ALA A 209 -20.91 -19.56 -29.54
CA ALA A 209 -21.11 -20.68 -28.63
C ALA A 209 -20.22 -20.57 -27.37
N ALA A 210 -18.96 -20.14 -27.53
CA ALA A 210 -18.07 -19.87 -26.40
C ALA A 210 -18.58 -18.71 -25.52
N ARG A 211 -19.03 -17.60 -26.12
CA ARG A 211 -19.63 -16.47 -25.39
C ARG A 211 -20.90 -16.87 -24.64
N LEU A 212 -21.77 -17.65 -25.27
CA LEU A 212 -22.98 -18.18 -24.65
C LEU A 212 -22.64 -19.05 -23.43
N LEU A 213 -21.72 -19.99 -23.60
CA LEU A 213 -21.30 -20.91 -22.54
C LEU A 213 -20.67 -20.16 -21.36
N PHE A 214 -19.80 -19.17 -21.65
CA PHE A 214 -19.24 -18.29 -20.64
C PHE A 214 -20.35 -17.49 -19.93
N ALA A 215 -21.23 -16.83 -20.68
CA ALA A 215 -22.28 -15.99 -20.13
C ALA A 215 -23.26 -16.75 -19.24
N LEU A 216 -23.66 -17.97 -19.63
CA LEU A 216 -24.52 -18.82 -18.81
C LEU A 216 -23.86 -19.14 -17.46
N ASN A 217 -22.63 -19.65 -17.47
CA ASN A 217 -21.94 -20.01 -16.22
C ASN A 217 -21.55 -18.78 -15.39
N HIS A 218 -21.24 -17.65 -16.01
CA HIS A 218 -20.97 -16.39 -15.34
C HIS A 218 -22.23 -15.78 -14.72
N PHE A 219 -23.39 -15.93 -15.37
CA PHE A 219 -24.68 -15.51 -14.80
C PHE A 219 -25.07 -16.33 -13.57
N VAL A 220 -24.77 -17.63 -13.57
CA VAL A 220 -25.00 -18.52 -12.42
C VAL A 220 -24.05 -18.20 -11.27
N SER A 221 -22.76 -18.11 -11.57
CA SER A 221 -21.72 -17.79 -10.60
C SER A 221 -20.76 -16.78 -11.24
N PRO A 222 -20.88 -15.48 -10.92
CA PRO A 222 -19.98 -14.47 -11.44
C PRO A 222 -18.55 -14.69 -10.95
N PHE A 223 -17.58 -14.26 -11.75
CA PHE A 223 -16.20 -14.18 -11.29
C PHE A 223 -16.04 -12.97 -10.36
N PRO A 224 -15.24 -13.07 -9.28
CA PRO A 224 -14.85 -11.89 -8.51
C PRO A 224 -14.09 -10.90 -9.40
N GLU A 225 -14.50 -9.64 -9.36
CA GLU A 225 -13.82 -8.55 -10.07
C GLU A 225 -12.83 -7.86 -9.13
N TRP A 226 -11.56 -7.87 -9.50
CA TRP A 226 -10.47 -7.31 -8.70
C TRP A 226 -10.20 -5.87 -9.09
N HIS A 227 -10.18 -4.98 -8.10
CA HIS A 227 -9.91 -3.56 -8.33
C HIS A 227 -8.53 -3.16 -7.81
N THR A 228 -7.95 -2.15 -8.46
CA THR A 228 -6.75 -1.45 -8.05
C THR A 228 -7.05 -0.40 -6.96
N LEU A 229 -6.01 0.09 -6.29
CA LEU A 229 -6.14 1.16 -5.30
C LEU A 229 -6.76 2.44 -5.90
N PRO A 230 -6.33 2.95 -7.07
CA PRO A 230 -6.95 4.13 -7.69
C PRO A 230 -8.43 3.95 -8.04
N GLU A 231 -8.84 2.75 -8.47
CA GLU A 231 -10.24 2.47 -8.78
C GLU A 231 -11.12 2.56 -7.52
N HIS A 232 -10.69 1.95 -6.40
CA HIS A 232 -11.40 2.08 -5.13
C HIS A 232 -11.43 3.52 -4.60
N GLN A 233 -10.32 4.26 -4.72
CA GLN A 233 -10.28 5.68 -4.34
C GLN A 233 -11.25 6.51 -5.20
N SER A 234 -11.31 6.27 -6.51
CA SER A 234 -12.23 6.96 -7.43
C SER A 234 -13.70 6.63 -7.15
N ALA A 235 -13.98 5.44 -6.63
CA ALA A 235 -15.30 5.02 -6.17
C ALA A 235 -15.68 5.59 -4.78
N GLY A 236 -14.81 6.38 -4.15
CA GLY A 236 -15.09 7.06 -2.88
C GLY A 236 -14.81 6.24 -1.62
N TYR A 237 -14.14 5.10 -1.74
CA TYR A 237 -13.68 4.34 -0.57
C TYR A 237 -12.53 5.08 0.13
N SER A 238 -12.61 5.18 1.46
CA SER A 238 -11.54 5.74 2.29
C SER A 238 -10.37 4.76 2.41
N THR A 239 -9.19 5.28 2.75
CA THR A 239 -7.98 4.45 2.97
C THR A 239 -8.24 3.36 4.02
N GLU A 240 -8.92 3.69 5.10
CA GLU A 240 -9.26 2.75 6.17
C GLU A 240 -10.16 1.62 5.67
N MET A 241 -11.13 1.92 4.81
CA MET A 241 -12.01 0.90 4.22
C MET A 241 -11.25 0.00 3.24
N ILE A 242 -10.37 0.57 2.42
CA ILE A 242 -9.61 -0.19 1.40
C ILE A 242 -8.65 -1.19 2.06
N PHE A 243 -7.97 -0.78 3.13
CA PHE A 243 -6.99 -1.61 3.84
C PHE A 243 -7.56 -2.33 5.05
N SER A 244 -8.89 -2.38 5.21
CA SER A 244 -9.54 -3.13 6.28
C SER A 244 -9.44 -4.63 6.00
N GLY A 245 -9.10 -5.40 7.04
CA GLY A 245 -9.02 -6.86 6.96
C GLY A 245 -7.69 -7.34 6.36
N PRO A 246 -7.67 -8.52 5.71
CA PRO A 246 -6.44 -9.19 5.31
C PRO A 246 -5.71 -8.47 4.18
N LYS A 247 -4.37 -8.51 4.24
CA LYS A 247 -3.52 -8.01 3.16
C LYS A 247 -3.73 -8.85 1.89
N VAL A 248 -4.12 -8.18 0.80
CA VAL A 248 -4.36 -8.76 -0.51
C VAL A 248 -3.24 -8.43 -1.49
N SER A 249 -2.97 -9.34 -2.42
CA SER A 249 -1.94 -9.20 -3.46
C SER A 249 -2.50 -9.22 -4.88
N ARG A 250 -3.81 -9.50 -5.02
CA ARG A 250 -4.49 -9.57 -6.31
C ARG A 250 -5.40 -8.38 -6.61
N GLY A 251 -5.54 -7.45 -5.68
CA GLY A 251 -6.50 -6.37 -5.77
C GLY A 251 -7.53 -6.46 -4.66
N TYR A 252 -8.45 -5.50 -4.67
CA TYR A 252 -9.46 -5.34 -3.63
C TYR A 252 -10.80 -5.91 -4.08
N LEU A 253 -11.47 -6.59 -3.15
CA LEU A 253 -12.82 -7.13 -3.32
C LEU A 253 -13.77 -6.42 -2.35
N THR A 254 -15.04 -6.42 -2.74
CA THR A 254 -16.19 -6.01 -1.94
C THR A 254 -17.30 -7.04 -2.14
N SER A 255 -18.31 -7.03 -1.29
CA SER A 255 -19.48 -7.90 -1.48
C SER A 255 -20.22 -7.64 -2.80
N ALA A 256 -20.15 -6.42 -3.33
CA ALA A 256 -20.79 -6.05 -4.58
C ALA A 256 -20.09 -6.64 -5.81
N ASN A 257 -18.76 -6.73 -5.80
CA ASN A 257 -17.97 -7.21 -6.94
C ASN A 257 -17.45 -8.65 -6.77
N SER A 258 -17.86 -9.33 -5.69
CA SER A 258 -17.57 -10.73 -5.43
C SER A 258 -18.82 -11.47 -4.93
N PRO A 259 -19.90 -11.54 -5.74
CA PRO A 259 -21.16 -12.13 -5.32
C PRO A 259 -21.06 -13.65 -5.13
N GLU A 260 -21.96 -14.19 -4.32
CA GLU A 260 -22.12 -15.63 -4.19
C GLU A 260 -22.78 -16.27 -5.42
N PRO A 261 -22.56 -17.59 -5.64
CA PRO A 261 -23.26 -18.33 -6.68
C PRO A 261 -24.78 -18.38 -6.45
N LYS A 262 -25.56 -18.32 -7.52
CA LYS A 262 -27.02 -18.52 -7.50
C LYS A 262 -27.38 -20.00 -7.33
N SER A 263 -28.42 -20.28 -6.56
CA SER A 263 -28.99 -21.62 -6.45
C SER A 263 -29.79 -21.98 -7.71
N LEU A 264 -29.93 -23.27 -7.98
CA LEU A 264 -30.73 -23.79 -9.10
C LEU A 264 -32.16 -23.26 -9.12
N VAL A 265 -32.75 -23.07 -7.93
CA VAL A 265 -34.13 -22.59 -7.76
C VAL A 265 -34.28 -21.08 -7.93
N ASP A 266 -33.17 -20.33 -7.90
CA ASP A 266 -33.18 -18.87 -7.99
C ASP A 266 -33.27 -18.40 -9.45
N ILE A 267 -32.95 -19.27 -10.40
CA ILE A 267 -32.85 -18.91 -11.82
C ILE A 267 -34.19 -19.14 -12.52
N GLN A 268 -34.68 -18.09 -13.18
CA GLN A 268 -35.89 -18.16 -13.99
C GLN A 268 -35.55 -18.23 -15.49
N GLY A 269 -36.36 -18.95 -16.27
CA GLY A 269 -36.12 -19.14 -17.70
C GLY A 269 -36.09 -17.83 -18.50
N TYR A 270 -36.90 -16.84 -18.14
CA TYR A 270 -36.93 -15.53 -18.81
C TYR A 270 -35.65 -14.72 -18.58
N GLU A 271 -34.93 -14.94 -17.46
CA GLU A 271 -33.65 -14.29 -17.21
C GLU A 271 -32.57 -14.83 -18.15
N LEU A 272 -32.58 -16.15 -18.38
CA LEU A 272 -31.69 -16.78 -19.36
C LEU A 272 -32.04 -16.35 -20.78
N GLU A 273 -33.32 -16.22 -21.12
CA GLU A 273 -33.75 -15.67 -22.41
C GLU A 273 -33.26 -14.24 -22.60
N SER A 274 -33.44 -13.39 -21.59
CA SER A 274 -32.97 -11.99 -21.61
C SER A 274 -31.45 -11.90 -21.72
N LEU A 275 -30.73 -12.76 -20.99
CA LEU A 275 -29.27 -12.89 -21.08
C LEU A 275 -28.85 -13.20 -22.52
N ILE A 276 -29.47 -14.20 -23.14
CA ILE A 276 -29.12 -14.63 -24.50
C ILE A 276 -29.47 -13.55 -25.52
N LEU A 277 -30.65 -12.92 -25.41
CA LEU A 277 -31.05 -11.82 -26.31
C LEU A 277 -30.09 -10.64 -26.27
N ASN A 278 -29.48 -10.37 -25.11
CA ASN A 278 -28.51 -9.29 -24.93
C ASN A 278 -27.06 -9.68 -25.34
N LEU A 279 -26.81 -10.92 -25.76
CA LEU A 279 -25.49 -11.30 -26.28
C LEU A 279 -25.28 -10.74 -27.69
N ASP A 280 -24.15 -10.09 -27.91
CA ASP A 280 -23.76 -9.53 -29.21
C ASP A 280 -23.78 -10.59 -30.32
N GLY A 281 -24.53 -10.28 -31.38
CA GLY A 281 -24.74 -11.15 -32.54
C GLY A 281 -26.01 -12.02 -32.48
N THR A 282 -26.86 -11.83 -31.47
CA THR A 282 -28.17 -12.49 -31.36
C THR A 282 -29.22 -11.75 -32.18
N ASN A 283 -29.84 -12.45 -33.12
CA ASN A 283 -30.97 -11.96 -33.89
C ASN A 283 -32.31 -12.32 -33.22
N ARG A 284 -32.46 -13.57 -32.77
CA ARG A 284 -33.69 -14.07 -32.12
C ARG A 284 -33.40 -15.23 -31.18
N VAL A 285 -34.26 -15.43 -30.19
CA VAL A 285 -34.29 -16.60 -29.31
C VAL A 285 -35.64 -17.30 -29.48
N GLN A 286 -35.62 -18.62 -29.65
CA GLN A 286 -36.80 -19.43 -29.90
C GLN A 286 -36.72 -20.75 -29.12
N ASN A 287 -37.89 -21.28 -28.73
CA ASN A 287 -38.02 -22.60 -28.10
C ASN A 287 -37.11 -22.79 -26.87
N LEU A 288 -36.89 -21.74 -26.08
CA LEU A 288 -36.11 -21.87 -24.84
C LEU A 288 -36.89 -22.71 -23.83
N ILE A 289 -36.27 -23.80 -23.40
CA ILE A 289 -36.74 -24.63 -22.30
C ILE A 289 -35.66 -24.56 -21.23
N TYR A 290 -36.07 -24.18 -20.02
CA TYR A 290 -35.26 -24.30 -18.82
C TYR A 290 -36.11 -24.97 -17.74
N LYS A 291 -35.67 -26.13 -17.24
CA LYS A 291 -36.24 -26.73 -16.04
C LYS A 291 -35.15 -26.99 -15.00
N PRO A 292 -35.34 -26.52 -13.75
CA PRO A 292 -34.46 -26.88 -12.65
C PRO A 292 -34.66 -28.36 -12.35
N VAL A 293 -33.68 -29.20 -12.67
CA VAL A 293 -33.75 -30.64 -12.39
C VAL A 293 -33.22 -30.87 -10.97
N GLN A 294 -34.11 -31.01 -9.99
CA GLN A 294 -33.69 -31.58 -8.71
C GLN A 294 -33.46 -33.08 -8.94
N GLU A 295 -32.26 -33.59 -8.65
CA GLU A 295 -32.00 -35.04 -8.70
C GLU A 295 -33.09 -35.77 -7.91
N THR A 296 -33.94 -36.52 -8.61
CA THR A 296 -34.64 -37.64 -8.01
C THR A 296 -33.58 -38.61 -7.49
N THR A 297 -33.66 -38.88 -6.20
CA THR A 297 -32.86 -39.82 -5.43
C THR A 297 -32.55 -41.08 -6.26
N CYS A 298 -31.28 -41.50 -6.32
CA CYS A 298 -30.89 -42.83 -6.82
C CYS A 298 -31.43 -43.92 -5.90
N LYS A 299 -32.73 -44.20 -5.98
CA LYS A 299 -33.39 -45.40 -5.45
C LYS A 299 -34.34 -45.89 -6.52
N GLU A 300 -33.81 -46.72 -7.41
CA GLU A 300 -34.49 -47.78 -8.17
C GLU A 300 -33.68 -48.02 -9.45
N LEU A 301 -32.72 -48.94 -9.39
CA LEU A 301 -32.24 -49.73 -10.54
C LEU A 301 -31.29 -50.85 -10.05
N VAL A 302 -31.70 -51.57 -9.00
CA VAL A 302 -31.20 -52.93 -8.73
C VAL A 302 -32.36 -53.77 -8.21
N SER A 303 -33.34 -54.03 -9.08
CA SER A 303 -34.27 -55.14 -8.86
C SER A 303 -34.86 -55.59 -10.20
N ALA A 304 -34.04 -56.28 -10.98
CA ALA A 304 -34.51 -57.33 -11.88
C ALA A 304 -33.31 -58.23 -12.22
N VAL A 305 -33.55 -59.54 -12.21
CA VAL A 305 -32.60 -60.63 -12.46
C VAL A 305 -31.83 -61.12 -11.21
N THR A 306 -32.45 -61.97 -10.39
CA THR A 306 -32.42 -63.44 -10.53
C THR A 306 -33.43 -64.12 -9.62
N ASP A 307 -34.12 -65.11 -10.18
CA ASP A 307 -35.01 -66.05 -9.49
C ASP A 307 -34.25 -67.01 -8.54
N SER A 308 -34.94 -67.35 -7.46
CA SER A 308 -35.06 -68.69 -6.85
C SER A 308 -33.80 -69.40 -6.31
N THR A 309 -33.71 -69.53 -4.98
CA THR A 309 -33.99 -70.79 -4.24
C THR A 309 -33.53 -70.70 -2.78
N ALA A 310 -34.15 -71.54 -1.95
CA ALA A 310 -33.75 -72.03 -0.63
C ALA A 310 -34.23 -71.25 0.60
N SER A 311 -35.15 -71.93 1.28
CA SER A 311 -35.65 -71.77 2.63
C SER A 311 -34.59 -71.92 3.72
N THR A 312 -34.61 -71.04 4.72
CA THR A 312 -34.31 -71.37 6.13
C THR A 312 -35.08 -70.43 7.07
N GLU A 313 -35.73 -71.02 8.07
CA GLU A 313 -36.32 -70.35 9.23
C GLU A 313 -35.24 -69.64 10.07
N ALA A 314 -35.51 -68.41 10.55
CA ALA A 314 -35.23 -67.99 11.94
C ALA A 314 -35.62 -66.52 12.23
N ASN A 315 -36.40 -66.37 13.31
CA ASN A 315 -36.66 -65.23 14.20
C ASN A 315 -37.36 -63.95 13.69
N PRO A 316 -38.32 -63.40 14.49
CA PRO A 316 -38.96 -62.12 14.21
C PRO A 316 -38.00 -60.95 14.53
N PRO A 317 -38.04 -59.84 13.76
CA PRO A 317 -37.21 -58.68 14.04
C PRO A 317 -37.73 -57.92 15.28
N PRO A 318 -36.85 -57.22 16.01
CA PRO A 318 -37.28 -56.31 17.06
C PRO A 318 -38.05 -55.13 16.45
N ARG A 319 -39.02 -54.59 17.20
CA ARG A 319 -39.71 -53.34 16.84
C ARG A 319 -38.70 -52.21 16.77
N GLU A 320 -38.44 -51.71 15.57
CA GLU A 320 -37.85 -50.39 15.36
C GLU A 320 -38.92 -49.34 15.68
N GLU A 321 -38.64 -48.48 16.67
CA GLU A 321 -39.38 -47.22 16.83
C GLU A 321 -39.06 -46.32 15.63
N PRO A 322 -40.05 -45.61 15.06
CA PRO A 322 -39.78 -44.73 13.94
C PRO A 322 -38.83 -43.61 14.38
N GLU A 323 -37.65 -43.56 13.78
CA GLU A 323 -36.75 -42.42 13.91
C GLU A 323 -37.51 -41.14 13.52
N PRO A 324 -37.36 -40.04 14.27
CA PRO A 324 -37.97 -38.77 13.90
C PRO A 324 -37.47 -38.37 12.50
N PRO A 325 -38.31 -37.74 11.66
CA PRO A 325 -37.89 -37.33 10.33
C PRO A 325 -36.70 -36.39 10.47
N VAL A 326 -35.55 -36.81 9.96
CA VAL A 326 -34.41 -35.93 9.73
C VAL A 326 -34.89 -34.93 8.69
N GLU A 327 -35.09 -33.68 9.09
CA GLU A 327 -35.25 -32.58 8.13
C GLU A 327 -33.96 -32.57 7.28
N GLU A 328 -34.04 -33.08 6.05
CA GLU A 328 -32.96 -32.95 5.08
C GLU A 328 -32.72 -31.46 4.84
N VAL A 329 -31.65 -30.94 5.44
CA VAL A 329 -31.15 -29.60 5.16
C VAL A 329 -30.93 -29.50 3.64
N SER A 330 -31.72 -28.66 2.98
CA SER A 330 -31.68 -28.51 1.53
C SER A 330 -30.33 -27.91 1.12
N VAL A 331 -29.40 -28.76 0.67
CA VAL A 331 -28.07 -28.33 0.25
C VAL A 331 -28.19 -27.48 -1.02
N LYS A 332 -27.63 -26.27 -1.01
CA LYS A 332 -27.58 -25.37 -2.17
C LYS A 332 -26.88 -26.07 -3.34
N LYS A 333 -27.60 -26.32 -4.43
CA LYS A 333 -27.04 -26.88 -5.67
C LYS A 333 -26.93 -25.79 -6.73
N ILE A 334 -25.77 -25.70 -7.40
CA ILE A 334 -25.49 -24.70 -8.42
C ILE A 334 -25.66 -25.31 -9.83
N PRO A 335 -26.39 -24.68 -10.75
CA PRO A 335 -26.46 -25.15 -12.12
C PRO A 335 -25.10 -25.08 -12.84
N LEU A 336 -24.73 -26.14 -13.55
CA LEU A 336 -23.52 -26.18 -14.36
C LEU A 336 -23.88 -26.40 -15.83
N PHE A 337 -23.42 -25.49 -16.70
CA PHE A 337 -23.61 -25.62 -18.14
C PHE A 337 -22.28 -26.05 -18.77
N THR A 338 -22.26 -27.24 -19.38
CA THR A 338 -21.09 -27.72 -20.13
C THR A 338 -21.42 -27.87 -21.60
N TRP A 339 -20.44 -27.70 -22.47
CA TRP A 339 -20.62 -27.90 -23.90
C TRP A 339 -21.04 -29.35 -24.22
N HIS A 340 -20.54 -30.33 -23.45
CA HIS A 340 -20.93 -31.73 -23.58
C HIS A 340 -22.46 -31.91 -23.50
N GLU A 341 -23.10 -31.25 -22.54
CA GLU A 341 -24.55 -31.32 -22.32
C GLU A 341 -25.36 -30.47 -23.29
N LEU A 342 -24.79 -29.35 -23.73
CA LEU A 342 -25.45 -28.38 -24.60
C LEU A 342 -25.37 -28.76 -26.09
N TYR A 343 -24.41 -29.56 -26.51
CA TYR A 343 -24.09 -29.81 -27.92
C TYR A 343 -25.30 -30.24 -28.78
N CYS A 344 -26.23 -31.01 -28.19
CA CYS A 344 -27.45 -31.50 -28.86
C CYS A 344 -28.71 -30.69 -28.53
N LYS A 345 -28.65 -29.82 -27.52
CA LYS A 345 -29.80 -29.11 -26.97
C LYS A 345 -29.83 -27.64 -27.39
N VAL A 346 -28.69 -27.11 -27.82
CA VAL A 346 -28.54 -25.76 -28.37
C VAL A 346 -28.35 -25.85 -29.87
N SER A 347 -29.20 -25.14 -30.62
CA SER A 347 -29.14 -25.08 -32.08
C SER A 347 -29.03 -23.64 -32.55
N PHE A 348 -28.29 -23.42 -33.63
CA PHE A 348 -28.11 -22.10 -34.23
C PHE A 348 -28.74 -22.04 -35.62
N THR A 349 -29.30 -20.88 -35.96
CA THR A 349 -29.75 -20.57 -37.33
C THR A 349 -29.06 -19.30 -37.81
N GLN A 350 -28.72 -19.22 -39.10
CA GLN A 350 -28.11 -18.05 -39.72
C GLN A 350 -28.71 -17.90 -41.12
N ASN A 351 -29.23 -16.72 -41.45
CA ASN A 351 -30.02 -16.49 -42.68
C ASN A 351 -31.18 -17.49 -42.84
N ASP A 352 -31.91 -17.77 -41.76
CA ASP A 352 -33.01 -18.74 -41.67
C ASP A 352 -32.64 -20.21 -42.02
N ALA A 353 -31.34 -20.53 -42.12
CA ALA A 353 -30.84 -21.88 -42.31
C ALA A 353 -30.17 -22.43 -41.03
N PRO A 354 -30.30 -23.73 -40.72
CA PRO A 354 -29.61 -24.32 -39.57
C PRO A 354 -28.09 -24.32 -39.77
N VAL A 355 -27.36 -23.92 -38.73
CA VAL A 355 -25.91 -24.05 -38.70
C VAL A 355 -25.55 -25.53 -38.47
N GLY A 356 -24.55 -26.02 -39.19
CA GLY A 356 -24.06 -27.39 -39.05
C GLY A 356 -23.36 -27.67 -37.72
N LYS A 357 -22.74 -28.85 -37.60
CA LYS A 357 -21.96 -29.23 -36.41
C LYS A 357 -20.81 -28.25 -36.18
N LEU A 358 -20.73 -27.73 -34.96
CA LEU A 358 -19.68 -26.80 -34.56
C LEU A 358 -18.36 -27.51 -34.24
N ASN A 359 -17.25 -26.82 -34.47
CA ASN A 359 -15.93 -27.32 -34.10
C ASN A 359 -15.65 -27.07 -32.61
N VAL A 360 -15.70 -28.14 -31.81
CA VAL A 360 -15.48 -28.11 -30.35
C VAL A 360 -14.13 -27.49 -29.96
N SER A 361 -13.07 -27.78 -30.71
CA SER A 361 -11.74 -27.22 -30.42
C SER A 361 -11.68 -25.71 -30.62
N LYS A 362 -12.40 -25.17 -31.62
CA LYS A 362 -12.51 -23.71 -31.80
C LYS A 362 -13.29 -23.07 -30.66
N ILE A 363 -14.36 -23.70 -30.18
CA ILE A 363 -15.14 -23.21 -29.02
C ILE A 363 -14.23 -23.09 -27.80
N GLY A 364 -13.46 -24.14 -27.48
CA GLY A 364 -12.50 -24.11 -26.36
C GLY A 364 -11.47 -22.98 -26.50
N TYR A 365 -10.90 -22.81 -27.70
CA TYR A 365 -9.96 -21.71 -27.98
C TYR A 365 -10.55 -20.31 -27.78
N TYR A 366 -11.81 -20.09 -28.18
CA TYR A 366 -12.48 -18.82 -27.92
C TYR A 366 -12.82 -18.64 -26.44
N LEU A 367 -13.21 -19.72 -25.76
CA LEU A 367 -13.58 -19.69 -24.34
C LEU A 367 -12.40 -19.29 -23.45
N GLU A 368 -11.21 -19.84 -23.69
CA GLU A 368 -9.99 -19.51 -22.93
C GLU A 368 -9.69 -18.00 -22.94
N ARG A 369 -10.07 -17.29 -24.01
CA ARG A 369 -9.87 -15.84 -24.15
C ARG A 369 -10.95 -14.98 -23.51
N LEU A 370 -12.06 -15.59 -23.11
CA LEU A 370 -13.14 -14.90 -22.38
C LEU A 370 -12.92 -14.94 -20.87
N MET A 371 -12.00 -15.79 -20.39
CA MET A 371 -11.70 -15.90 -18.96
C MET A 371 -11.19 -14.56 -18.42
N PRO A 372 -11.78 -14.04 -17.33
CA PRO A 372 -11.37 -12.75 -16.77
C PRO A 372 -10.00 -12.84 -16.10
N ALA A 373 -9.37 -11.70 -15.91
CA ALA A 373 -8.15 -11.59 -15.12
C ALA A 373 -8.43 -12.02 -13.66
N LEU A 374 -7.52 -12.82 -13.09
CA LEU A 374 -7.63 -13.30 -11.71
C LEU A 374 -6.88 -12.37 -10.71
N SER A 375 -6.57 -11.16 -11.15
CA SER A 375 -5.96 -10.09 -10.38
C SER A 375 -6.16 -8.76 -11.11
N ALA A 376 -6.23 -7.67 -10.36
CA ALA A 376 -6.23 -6.32 -10.88
C ALA A 376 -4.87 -5.99 -11.53
N GLU A 377 -4.90 -5.34 -12.68
CA GLU A 377 -3.71 -4.85 -13.37
C GLU A 377 -3.44 -3.39 -12.99
N GLY A 378 -2.51 -3.16 -12.06
CA GLY A 378 -2.09 -1.80 -11.72
C GLY A 378 -1.60 -1.63 -10.28
N GLN A 379 -1.74 -0.41 -9.79
CA GLN A 379 -1.25 -0.03 -8.48
C GLN A 379 -2.13 -0.59 -7.36
N LEU A 380 -1.57 -1.47 -6.53
CA LEU A 380 -2.25 -2.01 -5.35
C LEU A 380 -1.92 -1.25 -4.07
N PHE A 381 -0.75 -0.63 -3.98
CA PHE A 381 -0.27 0.06 -2.79
C PHE A 381 0.18 1.48 -3.11
N PRO A 382 0.15 2.42 -2.15
CA PRO A 382 0.63 3.77 -2.37
C PRO A 382 2.10 3.77 -2.81
N GLU A 383 2.42 4.63 -3.76
CA GLU A 383 3.79 4.81 -4.20
C GLU A 383 4.59 5.61 -3.16
N LYS A 384 5.86 5.25 -3.01
CA LYS A 384 6.82 6.01 -2.21
C LYS A 384 7.17 7.29 -2.97
N ILE A 385 6.86 8.46 -2.41
CA ILE A 385 7.24 9.76 -3.00
C ILE A 385 8.75 10.00 -2.88
N SER A 386 9.32 10.76 -3.82
CA SER A 386 10.70 11.23 -3.76
C SER A 386 10.74 12.73 -3.47
N GLY A 387 11.91 13.22 -3.08
CA GLY A 387 12.15 14.64 -2.81
C GLY A 387 13.42 15.15 -3.48
N ASN A 388 13.59 16.46 -3.42
CA ASN A 388 14.79 17.15 -3.87
C ASN A 388 15.78 17.28 -2.72
N TYR A 389 17.02 16.85 -2.95
CA TYR A 389 18.08 17.02 -1.96
C TYR A 389 18.59 18.46 -1.90
N TYR A 390 18.65 18.98 -0.67
CA TYR A 390 19.28 20.23 -0.31
C TYR A 390 20.36 19.97 0.74
N ASP A 391 21.50 20.67 0.64
CA ASP A 391 22.49 20.67 1.73
C ASP A 391 22.02 21.62 2.83
N LEU A 392 21.16 21.10 3.71
CA LEU A 392 20.54 21.86 4.79
C LEU A 392 21.56 22.31 5.85
N GLN A 393 22.68 21.61 5.98
CA GLN A 393 23.74 21.91 6.93
C GLN A 393 24.63 23.08 6.48
N ASP A 394 24.70 23.37 5.19
CA ASP A 394 25.50 24.47 4.67
C ASP A 394 25.12 25.80 5.35
N TYR A 395 26.12 26.50 5.91
CA TYR A 395 25.93 27.74 6.65
C TYR A 395 26.89 28.81 6.12
N TYR A 396 26.33 29.91 5.63
CA TYR A 396 27.09 31.07 5.18
C TYR A 396 27.17 32.12 6.28
N SER A 397 28.39 32.49 6.69
CA SER A 397 28.59 33.42 7.80
C SER A 397 28.03 34.81 7.51
N MET A 398 27.20 35.33 8.42
CA MET A 398 26.64 36.68 8.35
C MET A 398 27.75 37.75 8.41
N GLN A 399 28.95 37.41 8.90
CA GLN A 399 30.07 38.37 8.98
C GLN A 399 30.57 38.84 7.61
N TYR A 400 30.32 38.08 6.54
CA TYR A 400 30.64 38.50 5.18
C TYR A 400 29.72 39.62 4.66
N GLN A 401 28.54 39.78 5.25
CA GLN A 401 27.53 40.74 4.81
C GLN A 401 27.71 42.12 5.49
N LEU A 402 28.54 42.21 6.53
CA LEU A 402 28.82 43.48 7.20
C LEU A 402 29.76 44.37 6.37
N PRO A 403 29.60 45.71 6.47
CA PRO A 403 30.49 46.63 5.78
C PRO A 403 31.97 46.40 6.11
N SER A 404 32.85 46.57 5.12
CA SER A 404 34.29 46.30 5.28
C SER A 404 34.98 47.10 6.39
N ILE A 405 34.42 48.26 6.77
CA ILE A 405 34.92 49.09 7.88
C ILE A 405 34.93 48.37 9.25
N TYR A 406 34.11 47.32 9.41
CA TYR A 406 34.11 46.51 10.63
C TYR A 406 35.33 45.56 10.71
N ASN A 407 36.12 45.40 9.64
CA ASN A 407 37.30 44.54 9.54
C ASN A 407 37.06 43.08 9.98
N LEU A 408 35.82 42.58 9.85
CA LEU A 408 35.47 41.21 10.23
C LEU A 408 35.89 40.20 9.16
N THR A 409 36.10 40.67 7.94
CA THR A 409 36.64 39.90 6.82
C THR A 409 38.04 40.40 6.47
N ASN A 410 38.80 39.63 5.72
CA ASN A 410 40.11 40.05 5.19
C ASN A 410 39.98 41.09 4.04
N ALA A 411 38.82 41.72 3.88
CA ALA A 411 38.55 42.68 2.80
C ALA A 411 39.09 44.10 3.11
N SER A 412 39.48 44.37 4.36
CA SER A 412 40.06 45.65 4.79
C SER A 412 41.07 45.41 5.91
N GLU A 413 42.20 46.12 5.83
CA GLU A 413 43.23 46.16 6.88
C GLU A 413 43.31 47.53 7.55
N PHE A 414 42.33 48.41 7.28
CA PHE A 414 42.35 49.77 7.79
C PHE A 414 42.41 49.81 9.32
N GLY A 415 43.46 50.41 9.88
CA GLY A 415 43.67 50.51 11.32
C GLY A 415 44.09 49.20 12.00
N MET A 416 44.30 48.10 11.26
CA MET A 416 44.69 46.80 11.82
C MET A 416 46.14 46.76 12.33
N ASP A 417 46.95 47.78 12.05
CA ASP A 417 48.27 47.97 12.63
C ASP A 417 48.21 48.21 14.15
N ASP A 418 47.12 48.84 14.63
CA ASP A 418 46.89 49.11 16.04
C ASP A 418 46.41 47.84 16.79
N PRO A 419 47.17 47.36 17.81
CA PRO A 419 46.73 46.25 18.65
C PRO A 419 45.34 46.43 19.28
N ALA A 420 44.94 47.66 19.61
CA ALA A 420 43.64 47.94 20.22
C ALA A 420 42.50 47.72 19.22
N VAL A 421 42.68 48.12 17.95
CA VAL A 421 41.72 47.85 16.88
C VAL A 421 41.61 46.34 16.63
N ARG A 422 42.73 45.62 16.57
CA ARG A 422 42.72 44.15 16.46
C ARG A 422 41.97 43.48 17.61
N GLY A 423 42.12 44.01 18.83
CA GLY A 423 41.39 43.54 20.01
C GLY A 423 39.87 43.72 19.87
N LYS A 424 39.42 44.90 19.43
CA LYS A 424 37.99 45.20 19.21
C LYS A 424 37.37 44.33 18.11
N VAL A 425 38.09 44.12 17.01
CA VAL A 425 37.65 43.23 15.91
C VAL A 425 37.49 41.80 16.42
N LYS A 426 38.44 41.29 17.20
CA LYS A 426 38.34 39.97 17.83
C LYS A 426 37.14 39.87 18.78
N GLN A 427 36.89 40.91 19.58
CA GLN A 427 35.75 40.97 20.48
C GLN A 427 34.41 40.92 19.72
N LEU A 428 34.25 41.75 18.67
CA LEU A 428 33.05 41.77 17.86
C LEU A 428 32.84 40.44 17.14
N LYS A 429 33.89 39.85 16.57
CA LYS A 429 33.84 38.53 15.94
C LYS A 429 33.38 37.45 16.92
N GLY A 430 33.92 37.45 18.15
CA GLY A 430 33.50 36.53 19.20
C GLY A 430 32.03 36.73 19.61
N TYR A 431 31.58 37.98 19.72
CA TYR A 431 30.19 38.32 20.01
C TYR A 431 29.23 37.79 18.93
N LEU A 432 29.57 37.96 17.65
CA LEU A 432 28.77 37.47 16.53
C LEU A 432 28.78 35.94 16.44
N ALA A 433 29.92 35.30 16.67
CA ALA A 433 30.05 33.84 16.60
C ALA A 433 29.09 33.10 17.55
N LEU A 434 28.71 33.70 18.68
CA LEU A 434 27.71 33.11 19.59
C LEU A 434 26.34 32.96 18.93
N MET A 435 25.90 33.98 18.19
CA MET A 435 24.63 33.95 17.45
C MET A 435 24.73 33.02 16.24
N GLU A 436 25.86 33.03 15.55
CA GLU A 436 26.10 32.16 14.40
C GLU A 436 26.12 30.68 14.79
N GLN A 437 26.64 30.32 15.97
CA GLN A 437 26.58 28.95 16.46
C GLN A 437 25.14 28.46 16.62
N THR A 438 24.25 29.29 17.20
CA THR A 438 22.84 28.93 17.36
C THR A 438 22.15 28.72 16.00
N MET A 439 22.46 29.57 15.00
CA MET A 439 21.91 29.41 13.65
C MET A 439 22.46 28.16 12.95
N ALA A 440 23.76 27.89 13.10
CA ALA A 440 24.38 26.69 12.56
C ALA A 440 23.82 25.42 13.20
N ASP A 441 23.57 25.42 14.51
CA ASP A 441 22.96 24.31 15.23
C ASP A 441 21.51 24.07 14.81
N PHE A 442 20.75 25.14 14.57
CA PHE A 442 19.40 25.01 13.99
C PHE A 442 19.43 24.28 12.64
N LEU A 443 20.36 24.66 11.75
CA LEU A 443 20.53 23.99 10.46
C LEU A 443 21.01 22.55 10.60
N ALA A 444 21.88 22.28 11.58
CA ALA A 444 22.27 20.91 11.92
C ALA A 444 21.05 20.09 12.37
N GLN A 445 20.21 20.63 13.24
CA GLN A 445 18.98 19.97 13.67
C GLN A 445 18.05 19.69 12.49
N LEU A 446 17.88 20.66 11.59
CA LEU A 446 17.05 20.53 10.39
C LEU A 446 17.58 19.45 9.43
N ALA A 447 18.89 19.38 9.23
CA ALA A 447 19.51 18.38 8.35
C ALA A 447 19.44 16.94 8.91
N HIS A 448 19.19 16.79 10.20
CA HIS A 448 19.07 15.49 10.86
C HIS A 448 17.62 15.14 11.24
N LEU A 449 16.62 15.81 10.65
CA LEU A 449 15.21 15.43 10.80
C LEU A 449 14.98 13.96 10.49
N GLU A 450 15.71 13.42 9.50
CA GLU A 450 15.59 12.02 9.14
C GLU A 450 15.89 11.08 10.32
N GLU A 451 16.95 11.38 11.07
CA GLU A 451 17.40 10.62 12.22
C GLU A 451 16.50 10.85 13.44
N LEU A 452 15.95 12.06 13.59
CA LEU A 452 15.03 12.40 14.69
C LEU A 452 13.69 11.67 14.59
N PHE A 453 13.18 11.48 13.38
CA PHE A 453 11.90 10.79 13.12
C PHE A 453 12.08 9.34 12.69
N SER A 454 13.29 8.79 12.81
CA SER A 454 13.57 7.38 12.57
C SER A 454 13.03 6.51 13.73
N PHE A 455 12.40 5.38 13.38
CA PHE A 455 12.04 4.31 14.31
C PHE A 455 13.24 3.47 14.74
N GLY A 456 14.40 3.67 14.11
CA GLY A 456 15.65 3.01 14.45
C GLY A 456 15.70 1.55 14.03
N SER A 457 15.06 1.19 12.92
CA SER A 457 15.07 -0.15 12.34
C SER A 457 16.50 -0.68 12.23
N GLY A 458 16.85 -1.64 13.09
CA GLY A 458 18.19 -2.27 13.15
C GLY A 458 19.19 -1.63 14.12
N ARG A 459 18.78 -0.62 14.90
CA ARG A 459 19.56 -0.04 16.01
C ARG A 459 18.99 -0.49 17.35
N SER A 460 19.83 -0.63 18.37
CA SER A 460 19.33 -0.88 19.73
C SER A 460 18.59 0.37 20.24
N MET A 461 17.60 0.20 21.12
CA MET A 461 16.87 1.32 21.74
C MET A 461 17.82 2.38 22.36
N GLN A 462 18.98 1.95 22.86
CA GLN A 462 20.02 2.83 23.39
C GLN A 462 20.75 3.64 22.31
N GLN A 463 20.89 3.10 21.09
CA GLN A 463 21.48 3.78 19.93
C GLN A 463 20.49 4.73 19.24
N VAL A 464 19.18 4.50 19.38
CA VAL A 464 18.13 5.38 18.84
C VAL A 464 17.92 6.60 19.73
N ILE A 465 17.98 6.43 21.06
CA ILE A 465 17.69 7.51 22.03
C ILE A 465 18.95 8.32 22.39
N SER A 466 20.16 7.91 21.98
CA SER A 466 21.41 8.53 22.46
C SER A 466 21.69 9.93 21.94
N LYS A 467 21.00 10.42 20.90
CA LYS A 467 21.24 11.76 20.34
C LYS A 467 19.95 12.41 19.83
N THR A 468 19.52 13.47 20.52
CA THR A 468 18.31 14.25 20.19
C THR A 468 18.61 15.69 19.79
N TYR A 469 19.83 16.16 20.04
CA TYR A 469 20.31 17.47 19.63
C TYR A 469 21.51 17.31 18.68
N PHE A 470 21.47 18.04 17.58
CA PHE A 470 22.47 18.06 16.53
C PHE A 470 23.03 19.48 16.42
N PHE A 471 24.33 19.54 16.16
CA PHE A 471 25.10 20.76 16.13
C PHE A 471 26.25 20.59 15.15
N GLN A 472 26.80 21.71 14.69
CA GLN A 472 27.90 21.71 13.73
C GLN A 472 28.94 22.78 14.06
N GLY A 473 30.15 22.59 13.57
CA GLY A 473 31.21 23.57 13.77
C GLY A 473 31.08 24.76 12.83
N VAL A 474 31.13 25.98 13.36
CA VAL A 474 31.14 27.23 12.58
C VAL A 474 32.52 27.58 12.02
N TYR A 475 33.24 26.58 11.52
CA TYR A 475 34.62 26.74 11.04
C TYR A 475 34.76 27.64 9.79
N GLY A 476 33.65 27.85 9.07
CA GLY A 476 33.57 28.74 7.91
C GLY A 476 33.52 30.24 8.25
N ILE A 477 33.36 30.61 9.53
CA ILE A 477 33.42 32.01 9.95
C ILE A 477 34.82 32.56 9.64
N PRO A 478 34.95 33.69 8.92
CA PRO A 478 36.24 34.20 8.49
C PRO A 478 37.17 34.46 9.68
N GLY A 479 38.38 33.88 9.69
CA GLY A 479 39.38 34.13 10.73
C GLY A 479 39.04 33.59 12.13
N ILE A 480 38.04 32.71 12.26
CA ILE A 480 37.57 32.19 13.54
C ILE A 480 38.61 31.37 14.32
N GLN A 481 39.61 30.81 13.62
CA GLN A 481 40.67 30.02 14.23
C GLN A 481 41.46 30.76 15.34
N LYS A 482 41.42 32.10 15.36
CA LYS A 482 42.04 32.93 16.39
C LYS A 482 41.24 33.01 17.69
N LEU A 483 39.99 32.55 17.69
CA LEU A 483 39.05 32.60 18.81
C LEU A 483 38.63 31.21 19.29
N MET A 484 38.85 30.17 18.48
CA MET A 484 38.51 28.79 18.82
C MET A 484 39.43 28.21 19.90
N VAL A 485 38.83 27.59 20.91
CA VAL A 485 39.56 27.00 22.05
C VAL A 485 40.50 25.90 21.56
N GLY A 486 41.79 25.99 21.91
CA GLY A 486 42.81 25.01 21.53
C GLY A 486 43.25 25.06 20.06
N ALA A 487 42.60 25.84 19.19
CA ALA A 487 42.97 25.92 17.77
C ALA A 487 44.36 26.54 17.57
N GLN A 488 44.71 27.55 18.38
CA GLN A 488 46.02 28.20 18.31
C GLN A 488 47.15 27.26 18.76
N ASP A 489 46.91 26.37 19.72
CA ASP A 489 47.93 25.42 20.16
C ASP A 489 48.25 24.40 19.06
N HIS A 490 47.22 23.97 18.32
CA HIS A 490 47.37 23.13 17.13
C HIS A 490 48.07 23.85 15.97
N ILE A 491 47.69 25.11 15.68
CA ILE A 491 48.28 25.89 14.57
C ILE A 491 49.74 26.27 14.87
N ASN A 492 50.07 26.61 16.11
CA ASN A 492 51.41 27.04 16.52
C ASN A 492 52.36 25.87 16.81
N SER A 493 51.87 24.63 16.82
CA SER A 493 52.66 23.41 17.03
C SER A 493 52.53 22.41 15.86
N PRO A 494 52.80 22.82 14.61
CA PRO A 494 52.62 21.95 13.46
C PRO A 494 53.59 20.76 13.50
N THR A 495 53.12 19.59 13.05
CA THR A 495 54.00 18.44 12.78
C THR A 495 55.02 18.85 11.71
N HIS A 496 56.25 18.32 11.77
CA HIS A 496 57.35 18.76 10.91
C HIS A 496 56.95 18.85 9.42
N GLY A 497 56.95 20.06 8.86
CA GLY A 497 56.66 20.33 7.45
C GLY A 497 55.20 20.67 7.11
N GLN A 498 54.28 20.70 8.09
CA GLN A 498 52.90 21.13 7.87
C GLN A 498 52.75 22.65 7.79
N THR A 499 51.84 23.12 6.94
CA THR A 499 51.43 24.54 6.87
C THR A 499 50.35 24.85 7.92
N GLU A 500 50.19 26.13 8.27
CA GLU A 500 49.09 26.57 9.16
C GLU A 500 47.70 26.17 8.64
N GLN A 501 47.52 26.15 7.32
CA GLN A 501 46.27 25.72 6.68
C GLN A 501 46.01 24.22 6.88
N GLN A 502 47.06 23.39 6.79
CA GLN A 502 46.96 21.96 7.04
C GLN A 502 46.65 21.68 8.51
N ALA A 503 47.34 22.36 9.44
CA ALA A 503 47.06 22.24 10.87
C ALA A 503 45.62 22.67 11.22
N TRP A 504 45.10 23.70 10.56
CA TRP A 504 43.71 24.13 10.72
C TRP A 504 42.71 23.09 10.20
N GLN A 505 42.95 22.50 9.02
CA GLN A 505 42.11 21.43 8.48
C GLN A 505 42.11 20.19 9.39
N GLU A 506 43.27 19.82 9.94
CA GLU A 506 43.38 18.73 10.92
C GLU A 506 42.57 19.00 12.18
N TYR A 507 42.63 20.23 12.72
CA TYR A 507 41.80 20.63 13.85
C TYR A 507 40.30 20.52 13.51
N GLN A 508 39.85 20.95 12.33
CA GLN A 508 38.44 20.86 11.92
C GLN A 508 37.94 19.42 11.81
N GLN A 509 38.79 18.52 11.32
CA GLN A 509 38.47 17.12 11.10
C GLN A 509 38.57 16.26 12.37
N ASP A 510 39.23 16.74 13.42
CA ASP A 510 39.31 16.05 14.71
C ASP A 510 37.97 16.15 15.47
N PRO A 511 37.20 15.04 15.58
CA PRO A 511 35.92 15.02 16.29
C PRO A 511 36.09 15.18 17.81
N PHE A 512 37.33 15.12 18.31
CA PHE A 512 37.68 15.29 19.72
C PHE A 512 38.47 16.57 19.98
N ASN A 513 38.47 17.54 19.07
CA ASN A 513 39.13 18.81 19.31
C ASN A 513 38.47 19.53 20.52
N ALA A 514 39.19 20.47 21.12
CA ALA A 514 38.74 21.12 22.35
C ALA A 514 37.39 21.84 22.18
N TYR A 515 37.14 22.44 21.01
CA TYR A 515 35.89 23.11 20.70
C TYR A 515 34.71 22.12 20.61
N TRP A 516 34.84 21.03 19.85
CA TRP A 516 33.85 19.96 19.74
C TRP A 516 33.50 19.38 21.11
N ARG A 517 34.49 19.14 21.98
CA ARG A 517 34.23 18.64 23.35
C ARG A 517 33.34 19.58 24.16
N HIS A 518 33.52 20.89 24.01
CA HIS A 518 32.69 21.87 24.72
C HIS A 518 31.26 21.92 24.19
N LEU A 519 31.05 21.74 22.89
CA LEU A 519 29.71 21.61 22.32
C LEU A 519 29.02 20.31 22.77
N THR A 520 29.74 19.19 22.79
CA THR A 520 29.19 17.90 23.24
C THR A 520 28.90 17.87 24.74
N ALA A 521 29.74 18.48 25.58
CA ALA A 521 29.55 18.50 27.03
C ALA A 521 28.37 19.38 27.49
N ALA A 522 27.76 20.15 26.59
CA ALA A 522 26.55 20.92 26.84
C ALA A 522 25.26 20.09 26.63
N GLN A 523 25.37 18.86 26.13
CA GLN A 523 24.31 17.85 26.04
C GLN A 523 24.31 16.96 27.29
#